data_AF-A0A529NH99-F1
#
_entry.id   AF-A0A529NH99-F1
#
_cell.length_a   1.000
_cell.length_b   1.000
_cell.length_c   1.000
_cell.angle_alpha   90.00
_cell.angle_beta   90.00
_cell.angle_gamma   90.00
#
_symmetry.space_group_name_H-M   'P 1'
#
loop_
_entity.id
_entity.type
_entity.pdbx_description
1 polymer ?
#
loop_
_entity_poly.entity_id
_entity_poly.type
_entity_poly.pdbx_seq_one_letter_code
_entity_poly.pdbx_strand_id
1 'polypeptide(L)'
;WMGLYANNGQLEDLGPYMAKWDDAKTLGDRAKQFGSTVNNTQFMIPYGYYVNALFWNKKLFKEAGLDRPPATLDEFVEFSKKISAIPGKYGYCLRGGPGAFNGMHMFMNIAAGKGGYFNEDGTSTINDEGSVKGLQMLADMYKNGLAPKDAVSWGFNETVTGFYSGTCAMLN
;
A
#
# COMPACT_ATOMS: atom_id res chain seq x y z
N TRP A 1 15.21 -4.21 1.32
CA TRP A 1 16.27 -5.13 0.86
C TRP A 1 17.63 -4.44 0.71
N MET A 2 17.74 -3.31 0.01
CA MET A 2 19.05 -2.64 -0.18
C MET A 2 19.81 -2.43 1.13
N GLY A 3 19.17 -1.84 2.16
CA GLY A 3 19.77 -1.68 3.48
C GLY A 3 20.28 -2.97 4.12
N LEU A 4 19.60 -4.10 3.92
CA LEU A 4 20.04 -5.39 4.46
C LEU A 4 21.32 -5.87 3.78
N TYR A 5 21.32 -5.94 2.45
CA TYR A 5 22.44 -6.50 1.69
C TYR A 5 23.64 -5.55 1.66
N ALA A 6 23.43 -4.24 1.54
CA ALA A 6 24.50 -3.25 1.52
C ALA A 6 25.26 -3.22 2.86
N ASN A 7 24.56 -3.18 4.00
CA ASN A 7 25.22 -3.17 5.32
C ASN A 7 25.98 -4.46 5.62
N ASN A 8 25.63 -5.57 4.96
CA ASN A 8 26.35 -6.84 5.04
C ASN A 8 27.50 -6.96 4.02
N GLY A 9 27.78 -5.92 3.23
CA GLY A 9 28.83 -5.95 2.20
C GLY A 9 28.51 -6.90 1.04
N GLN A 10 27.23 -7.17 0.79
CA GLN A 10 26.78 -8.12 -0.23
C GLN A 10 26.40 -7.46 -1.56
N LEU A 11 26.57 -6.14 -1.68
CA LEU A 11 26.28 -5.36 -2.89
C LEU A 11 27.53 -4.60 -3.35
N GLU A 12 27.72 -4.55 -4.67
CA GLU A 12 28.77 -3.78 -5.35
C GLU A 12 28.37 -2.29 -5.44
N ASP A 13 29.34 -1.38 -5.29
CA ASP A 13 29.12 0.04 -5.59
C ASP A 13 29.01 0.26 -7.10
N LEU A 14 27.80 0.62 -7.55
CA LEU A 14 27.50 0.88 -8.95
C LEU A 14 27.87 2.30 -9.38
N GLY A 15 28.23 3.19 -8.45
CA GLY A 15 28.56 4.59 -8.71
C GLY A 15 29.63 4.78 -9.80
N PRO A 16 30.78 4.07 -9.75
CA PRO A 16 31.81 4.14 -10.78
C PRO A 16 31.34 3.73 -12.19
N TYR A 17 30.38 2.80 -12.27
CA TYR A 17 29.80 2.35 -13.53
C TYR A 17 28.79 3.37 -14.05
N MET A 18 27.94 3.90 -13.18
CA MET A 18 26.95 4.92 -13.52
C MET A 18 27.60 6.24 -13.97
N ALA A 19 28.76 6.60 -13.42
CA ALA A 19 29.52 7.77 -13.86
C ALA A 19 30.00 7.70 -15.33
N LYS A 20 30.12 6.48 -15.88
CA LYS A 20 30.51 6.22 -17.27
C LYS A 20 29.32 5.92 -18.19
N TRP A 21 28.11 5.86 -17.63
CA TRP A 21 26.89 5.53 -18.37
C TRP A 21 26.14 6.80 -18.75
N ASP A 22 26.13 7.12 -20.04
CA ASP A 22 25.53 8.36 -20.55
C ASP A 22 24.05 8.52 -20.19
N ASP A 23 23.27 7.44 -20.14
CA ASP A 23 21.84 7.53 -19.79
C ASP A 23 21.60 7.62 -18.28
N ALA A 24 22.63 7.49 -17.43
CA ALA A 24 22.47 7.71 -15.99
C ALA A 24 21.94 9.13 -15.67
N LYS A 25 22.21 10.09 -16.56
CA LYS A 25 21.65 11.46 -16.48
C LYS A 25 20.14 11.53 -16.70
N THR A 26 19.55 10.54 -17.37
CA THR A 26 18.09 10.43 -17.59
C THR A 26 17.35 9.98 -16.34
N LEU A 27 18.05 9.40 -15.37
CA LEU A 27 17.46 9.06 -14.08
C LEU A 27 17.14 10.35 -13.31
N GLY A 28 15.88 10.52 -12.94
CA GLY A 28 15.45 11.61 -12.06
C GLY A 28 16.08 11.51 -10.67
N ASP A 29 16.14 12.63 -9.96
CA ASP A 29 16.81 12.73 -8.65
C ASP A 29 16.26 11.72 -7.64
N ARG A 30 14.94 11.48 -7.68
CA ARG A 30 14.30 10.51 -6.79
C ARG A 30 14.78 9.08 -7.04
N ALA A 31 15.02 8.69 -8.29
CA ALA A 31 15.56 7.38 -8.63
C ALA A 31 16.97 7.25 -8.07
N LYS A 32 17.84 8.24 -8.32
CA LYS A 32 19.20 8.25 -7.79
C LYS A 32 19.21 8.10 -6.27
N GLN A 33 18.40 8.90 -5.57
CA GLN A 33 18.26 8.84 -4.11
C GLN A 33 17.80 7.46 -3.60
N PHE A 34 16.83 6.83 -4.27
CA PHE A 34 16.37 5.48 -3.88
C PHE A 34 17.45 4.43 -4.01
N GLY A 35 18.35 4.58 -5.00
CA GLY A 35 19.47 3.67 -5.19
C GLY A 35 20.66 3.94 -4.27
N SER A 36 20.65 5.03 -3.48
CA SER A 36 21.77 5.46 -2.65
C SER A 36 21.47 5.63 -1.15
N THR A 37 20.40 5.01 -0.63
CA THR A 37 19.97 5.23 0.78
C THR A 37 20.94 4.72 1.86
N VAL A 38 21.99 3.96 1.50
CA VAL A 38 22.99 3.45 2.45
C VAL A 38 24.30 4.18 2.23
N ASN A 39 24.71 4.99 3.20
CA ASN A 39 25.95 5.79 3.16
C ASN A 39 26.13 6.64 1.88
N ASN A 40 25.02 7.00 1.20
CA ASN A 40 25.03 7.69 -0.08
C ASN A 40 25.75 6.92 -1.23
N THR A 41 25.93 5.61 -1.08
CA THR A 41 26.57 4.74 -2.08
C THR A 41 25.52 4.13 -3.00
N GLN A 42 25.77 4.16 -4.30
CA GLN A 42 24.81 3.74 -5.32
C GLN A 42 24.81 2.20 -5.46
N PHE A 43 23.93 1.52 -4.73
CA PHE A 43 23.86 0.05 -4.74
C PHE A 43 22.79 -0.52 -5.68
N MET A 44 21.92 0.31 -6.25
CA MET A 44 20.86 -0.13 -7.15
C MET A 44 20.64 0.85 -8.30
N ILE A 45 20.26 0.33 -9.48
CA ILE A 45 19.75 1.14 -10.59
C ILE A 45 18.24 0.96 -10.66
N PRO A 46 17.43 1.97 -10.33
CA PRO A 46 15.98 1.85 -10.43
C PRO A 46 15.54 1.75 -11.89
N TYR A 47 14.68 0.78 -12.19
CA TYR A 47 14.13 0.56 -13.53
C TYR A 47 12.69 1.07 -13.68
N GLY A 48 12.04 1.46 -12.59
CA GLY A 48 10.66 1.93 -12.60
C GLY A 48 10.16 2.30 -11.21
N TYR A 49 9.02 3.01 -11.19
CA TYR A 49 8.31 3.34 -9.96
C TYR A 49 7.00 2.56 -9.91
N TYR A 50 6.69 2.06 -8.73
CA TYR A 50 5.33 1.65 -8.41
C TYR A 50 4.63 2.81 -7.72
N VAL A 51 3.47 3.19 -8.24
CA VAL A 51 2.58 4.18 -7.63
C VAL A 51 1.46 3.42 -6.95
N ASN A 52 1.29 3.63 -5.65
CA ASN A 52 0.12 3.16 -4.95
C ASN A 52 -1.06 4.07 -5.26
N ALA A 53 -2.18 3.48 -5.66
CA ALA A 53 -3.41 4.17 -5.98
C ALA A 53 -4.61 3.32 -5.54
N LEU A 54 -5.73 3.97 -5.25
CA LEU A 54 -6.99 3.28 -5.03
C LEU A 54 -7.65 2.97 -6.37
N PHE A 55 -7.82 1.68 -6.66
CA PHE A 55 -8.66 1.20 -7.75
C PHE A 55 -10.09 1.02 -7.25
N TRP A 56 -11.07 1.43 -8.05
CA TRP A 56 -12.47 1.34 -7.69
C TRP A 56 -13.36 0.91 -8.87
N ASN A 57 -14.40 0.13 -8.57
CA ASN A 57 -15.33 -0.41 -9.56
C ASN A 57 -16.49 0.57 -9.80
N LYS A 58 -16.40 1.34 -10.89
CA LYS A 58 -17.41 2.37 -11.25
C LYS A 58 -18.84 1.81 -11.37
N LYS A 59 -19.00 0.55 -11.79
CA LYS A 59 -20.32 -0.08 -11.94
C LYS A 59 -20.96 -0.34 -10.57
N LEU A 60 -20.21 -0.94 -9.64
CA LEU A 60 -20.69 -1.20 -8.28
C LEU A 60 -20.92 0.10 -7.50
N PHE A 61 -20.08 1.11 -7.71
CA PHE A 61 -20.32 2.43 -7.13
C PHE A 61 -21.63 3.03 -7.62
N LYS A 62 -21.87 3.05 -8.94
CA LYS A 62 -23.12 3.56 -9.51
C LYS A 62 -24.34 2.80 -8.99
N GLU A 63 -24.24 1.46 -8.87
CA GLU A 63 -25.29 0.61 -8.30
C GLU A 63 -25.57 0.95 -6.83
N ALA A 64 -24.54 1.31 -6.07
CA ALA A 64 -24.63 1.79 -4.69
C ALA A 64 -25.00 3.28 -4.55
N GLY A 65 -25.30 3.98 -5.66
CA GLY A 65 -25.64 5.41 -5.65
C GLY A 65 -24.45 6.35 -5.44
N LEU A 66 -23.24 5.92 -5.81
CA LEU A 66 -21.98 6.66 -5.71
C LEU A 66 -21.45 7.01 -7.10
N ASP A 67 -20.89 8.21 -7.26
CA ASP A 67 -20.38 8.73 -8.54
C ASP A 67 -18.88 9.05 -8.54
N ARG A 68 -18.22 8.94 -7.38
CA ARG A 68 -16.79 9.24 -7.18
C ARG A 68 -16.12 8.25 -6.22
N PRO A 69 -14.77 8.12 -6.27
CA PRO A 69 -14.05 7.40 -5.22
C PRO A 69 -14.09 8.16 -3.88
N PRO A 70 -13.84 7.46 -2.76
CA PRO A 70 -13.68 8.13 -1.47
C PRO A 70 -12.39 8.96 -1.44
N ALA A 71 -12.44 10.12 -0.79
CA ALA A 71 -11.31 11.03 -0.58
C ALA A 71 -10.74 10.93 0.84
N THR A 72 -11.50 10.37 1.78
CA THR A 72 -11.09 10.20 3.18
C THR A 72 -11.31 8.77 3.66
N LEU A 73 -10.69 8.41 4.79
CA LEU A 73 -10.92 7.11 5.42
C LEU A 73 -12.38 6.93 5.88
N ASP A 74 -13.02 7.99 6.36
CA ASP A 74 -14.42 7.95 6.77
C ASP A 74 -15.34 7.68 5.57
N GLU A 75 -15.10 8.37 4.44
CA GLU A 75 -15.81 8.11 3.19
C GLU A 75 -15.53 6.69 2.67
N PHE A 76 -14.31 6.19 2.82
CA PHE A 76 -13.95 4.83 2.43
C PHE A 76 -14.78 3.78 3.20
N VAL A 77 -14.96 3.98 4.51
CA VAL A 77 -15.83 3.11 5.33
C VAL A 77 -17.30 3.28 4.94
N GLU A 78 -17.77 4.52 4.76
CA GLU A 78 -19.17 4.79 4.37
C GLU A 78 -19.52 4.16 3.02
N PHE A 79 -18.66 4.35 2.02
CA PHE A 79 -18.87 3.82 0.67
C PHE A 79 -18.78 2.30 0.69
N SER A 80 -17.90 1.73 1.50
CA SER A 80 -17.85 0.29 1.71
C SER A 80 -19.16 -0.27 2.26
N LYS A 81 -19.79 0.42 3.23
CA LYS A 81 -21.11 0.04 3.77
C LYS A 81 -22.20 0.07 2.70
N LYS A 82 -22.26 1.14 1.90
CA LYS A 82 -23.23 1.27 0.79
C LYS A 82 -23.09 0.14 -0.22
N ILE A 83 -21.86 -0.20 -0.60
CA ILE A 83 -21.59 -1.25 -1.59
C ILE A 83 -21.87 -2.65 -1.01
N SER A 84 -21.51 -2.88 0.26
CA SER A 84 -21.80 -4.15 0.95
C SER A 84 -23.30 -4.38 1.22
N ALA A 85 -24.16 -3.38 1.02
CA ALA A 85 -25.60 -3.57 1.03
C ALA A 85 -26.12 -4.27 -0.24
N ILE A 86 -25.33 -4.30 -1.32
CA ILE A 86 -25.66 -5.05 -2.53
C ILE A 86 -25.39 -6.54 -2.27
N PRO A 87 -26.38 -7.43 -2.48
CA PRO A 87 -26.21 -8.86 -2.20
C PRO A 87 -24.99 -9.48 -2.89
N GLY A 88 -24.13 -10.11 -2.08
CA GLY A 88 -22.93 -10.79 -2.55
C GLY A 88 -21.79 -9.87 -2.98
N LYS A 89 -21.87 -8.57 -2.66
CA LYS A 89 -20.83 -7.58 -2.94
C LYS A 89 -20.20 -7.06 -1.65
N TYR A 90 -18.96 -6.59 -1.78
CA TYR A 90 -18.19 -6.08 -0.66
C TYR A 90 -17.55 -4.74 -1.01
N GLY A 91 -17.46 -3.85 -0.03
CA GLY A 91 -16.81 -2.56 -0.19
C GLY A 91 -15.33 -2.69 -0.58
N TYR A 92 -14.59 -3.55 0.13
CA TYR A 92 -13.13 -3.59 0.03
C TYR A 92 -12.60 -5.00 -0.19
N CYS A 93 -11.67 -5.12 -1.14
CA CYS A 93 -10.87 -6.30 -1.37
C CYS A 93 -9.73 -6.34 -0.34
N LEU A 94 -10.06 -6.74 0.89
CA LEU A 94 -9.06 -6.84 1.95
C LEU A 94 -8.08 -7.98 1.65
N ARG A 95 -6.79 -7.71 1.84
CA ARG A 95 -5.74 -8.72 1.81
C ARG A 95 -5.33 -9.05 3.24
N GLY A 96 -5.78 -10.19 3.76
CA GLY A 96 -5.47 -10.63 5.12
C GLY A 96 -4.41 -11.73 5.20
N GLY A 97 -4.10 -12.39 4.09
CA GLY A 97 -3.11 -13.45 3.99
C GLY A 97 -1.68 -12.95 3.69
N PRO A 98 -0.86 -13.73 2.96
CA PRO A 98 0.52 -13.37 2.65
C PRO A 98 0.63 -11.96 2.06
N GLY A 99 1.46 -11.10 2.65
CA GLY A 99 1.65 -9.71 2.24
C GLY A 99 0.60 -8.70 2.72
N ALA A 100 -0.31 -9.10 3.62
CA ALA A 100 -1.34 -8.23 4.21
C ALA A 100 -0.78 -6.93 4.81
N PHE A 101 0.43 -6.97 5.35
CA PHE A 101 1.06 -5.79 5.96
C PHE A 101 1.18 -4.61 5.00
N ASN A 102 1.32 -4.84 3.69
CA ASN A 102 1.36 -3.78 2.68
C ASN A 102 0.02 -3.01 2.57
N GLY A 103 -1.11 -3.67 2.85
CA GLY A 103 -2.39 -2.97 2.99
C GLY A 103 -2.47 -2.28 4.35
N MET A 104 -2.23 -3.04 5.43
CA MET A 104 -2.39 -2.56 6.81
C MET A 104 -1.58 -1.29 7.09
N HIS A 105 -0.29 -1.29 6.75
CA HIS A 105 0.61 -0.18 7.04
C HIS A 105 0.18 1.10 6.30
N MET A 106 -0.45 1.00 5.12
CA MET A 106 -0.97 2.15 4.38
C MET A 106 -2.08 2.85 5.18
N PHE A 107 -3.08 2.10 5.63
CA PHE A 107 -4.18 2.66 6.42
C PHE A 107 -3.72 3.18 7.77
N MET A 108 -2.76 2.51 8.42
CA MET A 108 -2.12 2.99 9.65
C MET A 108 -1.44 4.35 9.42
N ASN A 109 -0.63 4.50 8.37
CA ASN A 109 0.06 5.76 8.07
C ASN A 109 -0.90 6.89 7.68
N ILE A 110 -1.94 6.60 6.88
CA ILE A 110 -2.96 7.60 6.51
C ILE A 110 -3.69 8.09 7.77
N ALA A 111 -4.09 7.17 8.65
CA ALA A 111 -4.77 7.53 9.90
C ALA A 111 -3.85 8.26 10.89
N ALA A 112 -2.55 7.98 10.87
CA ALA A 112 -1.54 8.70 11.64
C ALA A 112 -1.16 10.06 11.05
N GLY A 113 -1.52 10.34 9.79
CA GLY A 113 -1.12 11.56 9.09
C GLY A 113 0.38 11.66 8.82
N LYS A 114 1.13 10.56 9.00
CA LYS A 114 2.58 10.49 8.79
C LYS A 114 2.98 9.17 8.16
N GLY A 115 4.06 9.19 7.39
CA GLY A 115 4.67 7.98 6.83
C GLY A 115 5.78 7.45 7.73
N GLY A 116 5.84 6.13 7.87
CA GLY A 116 6.91 5.46 8.61
C GLY A 116 6.60 5.26 10.09
N TYR A 117 7.45 4.50 10.76
CA TYR A 117 7.22 4.00 12.12
C TYR A 117 8.40 4.23 13.06
N PHE A 118 9.26 5.20 12.76
CA PHE A 118 10.44 5.47 13.58
C PHE A 118 10.64 6.98 13.74
N ASN A 119 10.96 7.39 14.96
CA ASN A 119 11.49 8.73 15.23
C ASN A 119 12.96 8.83 14.78
N GLU A 120 13.52 10.03 14.76
CA GLU A 120 14.92 10.28 14.37
C GLU A 120 15.93 9.54 15.28
N ASP A 121 15.56 9.33 16.55
CA ASP A 121 16.37 8.59 17.52
C ASP A 121 16.27 7.05 17.38
N GLY A 122 15.49 6.56 16.40
CA GLY A 122 15.29 5.15 16.14
C GLY A 122 14.21 4.48 17.00
N THR A 123 13.51 5.22 17.87
CA THR A 123 12.39 4.66 18.64
C THR A 123 11.18 4.40 17.74
N SER A 124 10.48 3.29 17.99
CA SER A 124 9.33 2.87 17.17
C SER A 124 8.06 3.65 17.52
N THR A 125 7.28 4.00 16.49
CA THR A 125 5.97 4.67 16.56
C THR A 125 4.86 3.84 15.93
N ILE A 126 5.09 2.52 15.76
CA ILE A 126 4.14 1.61 15.10
C ILE A 126 2.79 1.52 15.83
N ASN A 127 2.77 1.76 17.14
CA ASN A 127 1.60 1.70 18.00
C ASN A 127 1.07 3.07 18.45
N ASP A 128 1.49 4.16 17.79
CA ASP A 128 0.91 5.48 18.01
C ASP A 128 -0.61 5.45 17.75
N GLU A 129 -1.35 6.36 18.40
CA GLU A 129 -2.81 6.41 18.36
C GLU A 129 -3.38 6.34 16.93
N GLY A 130 -2.81 7.11 16.00
CA GLY A 130 -3.25 7.11 14.61
C GLY A 130 -2.98 5.78 13.88
N SER A 131 -1.85 5.14 14.14
CA SER A 131 -1.53 3.81 13.60
C SER A 131 -2.51 2.77 14.14
N VAL A 132 -2.78 2.78 15.45
CA VAL A 132 -3.76 1.89 16.08
C VAL A 132 -5.15 2.13 15.50
N LYS A 133 -5.56 3.39 15.32
CA LYS A 133 -6.84 3.76 14.72
C LYS A 133 -6.99 3.21 13.30
N GLY A 134 -5.96 3.34 12.45
CA GLY A 134 -5.99 2.82 11.08
C GLY A 134 -6.08 1.29 11.03
N LEU A 135 -5.35 0.59 11.91
CA LEU A 135 -5.44 -0.87 12.01
C LEU A 135 -6.82 -1.33 12.54
N GLN A 136 -7.34 -0.64 13.55
CA GLN A 136 -8.64 -0.91 14.14
C GLN A 136 -9.76 -0.71 13.11
N MET A 137 -9.70 0.35 12.30
CA MET A 137 -10.61 0.57 11.19
C MET A 137 -10.66 -0.63 10.25
N LEU A 138 -9.51 -1.16 9.82
CA LEU A 138 -9.47 -2.33 8.93
C LEU A 138 -10.06 -3.58 9.59
N ALA A 139 -9.75 -3.81 10.87
CA ALA A 139 -10.32 -4.92 11.63
C ALA A 139 -11.85 -4.82 11.75
N ASP A 140 -12.37 -3.62 11.99
CA ASP A 140 -13.81 -3.37 12.10
C ASP A 140 -14.51 -3.48 10.74
N MET A 141 -13.89 -3.04 9.66
CA MET A 141 -14.42 -3.25 8.31
C MET A 141 -14.62 -4.74 8.02
N TYR A 142 -13.60 -5.56 8.33
CA TYR A 142 -13.72 -7.01 8.16
C TYR A 142 -14.83 -7.60 9.06
N LYS A 143 -14.82 -7.28 10.36
CA LYS A 143 -15.82 -7.79 11.32
C LYS A 143 -17.25 -7.39 10.97
N ASN A 144 -17.44 -6.22 10.39
CA ASN A 144 -18.74 -5.70 9.95
C ASN A 144 -19.16 -6.21 8.56
N GLY A 145 -18.43 -7.15 7.96
CA GLY A 145 -18.79 -7.75 6.67
C GLY A 145 -18.55 -6.82 5.47
N LEU A 146 -17.68 -5.83 5.60
CA LEU A 146 -17.32 -4.91 4.52
C LEU A 146 -16.25 -5.46 3.58
N ALA A 147 -15.72 -6.64 3.91
CA ALA A 147 -14.84 -7.46 3.10
C ALA A 147 -15.32 -8.92 3.07
N PRO A 148 -14.96 -9.70 2.04
CA PRO A 148 -15.27 -11.13 1.98
C PRO A 148 -14.78 -11.88 3.22
N LYS A 149 -15.53 -12.89 3.69
CA LYS A 149 -15.17 -13.65 4.90
C LYS A 149 -13.84 -14.40 4.76
N ASP A 150 -13.55 -14.88 3.56
CA ASP A 150 -12.32 -15.58 3.22
C ASP A 150 -11.14 -14.62 2.95
N ALA A 151 -11.36 -13.31 2.94
CA ALA A 151 -10.31 -12.30 2.72
C ALA A 151 -9.13 -12.40 3.71
N VAL A 152 -9.35 -13.01 4.89
CA VAL A 152 -8.28 -13.29 5.87
C VAL A 152 -7.20 -14.24 5.36
N SER A 153 -7.50 -15.08 4.36
CA SER A 153 -6.52 -15.97 3.73
C SER A 153 -6.01 -15.46 2.38
N TRP A 154 -6.60 -14.39 1.84
CA TRP A 154 -6.27 -13.90 0.51
C TRP A 154 -4.88 -13.29 0.43
N GLY A 155 -4.10 -13.74 -0.56
CA GLY A 155 -2.88 -13.10 -1.01
C GLY A 155 -3.15 -12.15 -2.19
N PHE A 156 -2.09 -11.74 -2.89
CA PHE A 156 -2.20 -10.78 -3.99
C PHE A 156 -3.19 -11.24 -5.08
N ASN A 157 -3.08 -12.49 -5.53
CA ASN A 157 -3.85 -12.98 -6.67
C ASN A 157 -5.34 -13.07 -6.36
N GLU A 158 -5.69 -13.53 -5.15
CA GLU A 158 -7.08 -13.63 -4.71
C GLU A 158 -7.70 -12.24 -4.55
N THR A 159 -6.97 -11.29 -3.95
CA THR A 159 -7.42 -9.90 -3.81
C THR A 159 -7.67 -9.23 -5.17
N VAL A 160 -6.74 -9.39 -6.12
CA VAL A 160 -6.88 -8.88 -7.50
C VAL A 160 -8.05 -9.55 -8.22
N THR A 161 -8.20 -10.87 -8.06
CA THR A 161 -9.31 -11.62 -8.67
C THR A 161 -10.65 -11.17 -8.11
N GLY A 162 -10.77 -10.97 -6.80
CA GLY A 162 -12.00 -10.48 -6.17
C GLY A 162 -12.42 -9.09 -6.66
N PHE A 163 -11.44 -8.22 -6.94
CA PHE A 163 -11.71 -6.93 -7.58
C PHE A 163 -12.16 -7.11 -9.04
N TYR A 164 -11.41 -7.91 -9.80
CA TYR A 164 -11.65 -8.13 -11.23
C TYR A 164 -13.01 -8.79 -11.51
N SER A 165 -13.42 -9.76 -10.68
CA SER A 165 -14.72 -10.42 -10.76
C SER A 165 -15.89 -9.52 -10.30
N GLY A 166 -15.59 -8.35 -9.72
CA GLY A 166 -16.58 -7.48 -9.10
C GLY A 166 -17.23 -8.10 -7.87
N THR A 167 -16.50 -8.94 -7.12
CA THR A 167 -16.91 -9.40 -5.79
C THR A 167 -16.74 -8.27 -4.78
N CYS A 168 -15.66 -7.52 -4.89
CA CYS A 168 -15.37 -6.35 -4.06
C CYS A 168 -15.04 -5.13 -4.92
N ALA A 169 -15.34 -3.94 -4.41
CA ALA A 169 -15.41 -2.73 -5.24
C ALA A 169 -14.20 -1.79 -5.12
N MET A 170 -13.35 -1.96 -4.11
CA MET A 170 -12.16 -1.15 -3.90
C MET A 170 -10.94 -2.03 -3.64
N LEU A 171 -9.80 -1.66 -4.22
CA LEU A 171 -8.52 -2.35 -4.13
C LEU A 171 -7.39 -1.32 -4.05
N ASN A 172 -6.40 -1.55 -3.18
CA ASN A 172 -5.18 -0.74 -3.08
C ASN A 172 -3.92 -1.57 -3.27
#